data_AF-A0A3D4ENQ9-F1
#
_entry.id   AF-A0A3D4ENQ9-F1
#
_cell.length_a   1.000
_cell.length_b   1.000
_cell.length_c   1.000
_cell.angle_alpha   90.00
_cell.angle_beta   90.00
_cell.angle_gamma   90.00
#
_symmetry.space_group_name_H-M   'P 1'
#
loop_
_entity.id
_entity.type
_entity.pdbx_description
1 polymer ?
#
loop_
_entity_poly.entity_id
_entity_poly.type
_entity_poly.pdbx_seq_one_letter_code
_entity_poly.pdbx_strand_id
1 'polypeptide(L)' 'MIKTDILIIGAGPTGLFTVFEAGLLKLKCHLIDALAQPGGQLAEIYPKKPIYDIP' A
#
# COMPACT_ATOMS: atom_id res chain seq x y z
N MET A 1 -3.60 20.42 -10.30
CA MET A 1 -3.43 19.12 -11.00
C MET A 1 -2.39 18.33 -10.25
N ILE A 2 -2.70 17.12 -9.78
CA ILE A 2 -1.76 16.26 -9.07
C ILE A 2 -0.88 15.54 -10.10
N LYS A 3 0.45 15.57 -9.92
CA LYS A 3 1.43 14.86 -10.77
C LYS A 3 2.27 13.92 -9.89
N THR A 4 2.54 12.73 -10.39
CA THR A 4 3.33 11.69 -9.72
C THR A 4 3.93 10.78 -10.79
N ASP A 5 5.03 10.09 -10.49
CA ASP A 5 5.64 9.15 -11.44
C ASP A 5 4.79 7.88 -11.54
N ILE A 6 4.26 7.41 -10.41
CA ILE A 6 3.38 6.23 -10.32
C ILE A 6 2.12 6.57 -9.52
N LEU A 7 0.96 6.11 -9.99
CA LEU A 7 -0.30 6.08 -9.24
C LEU A 7 -0.64 4.62 -8.91
N ILE A 8 -0.84 4.32 -7.63
CA ILE A 8 -1.18 2.98 -7.12
C ILE A 8 -2.63 3.00 -6.65
N ILE A 9 -3.45 2.06 -7.12
CA ILE A 9 -4.84 1.89 -6.69
C ILE A 9 -4.88 0.75 -5.67
N GLY A 10 -5.19 1.09 -4.42
CA GLY A 10 -5.15 0.21 -3.26
C GLY A 10 -3.94 0.45 -2.37
N ALA A 11 -4.19 0.74 -1.09
CA ALA A 11 -3.22 0.92 -0.02
C ALA A 11 -3.11 -0.34 0.87
N GLY A 12 -3.34 -1.53 0.28
CA GLY A 12 -3.05 -2.82 0.92
C GLY A 12 -1.54 -3.12 1.05
N PRO A 13 -1.15 -4.24 1.68
CA PRO A 13 0.26 -4.55 1.95
C PRO A 13 1.12 -4.56 0.68
N THR A 14 0.61 -5.12 -0.42
CA THR A 14 1.32 -5.16 -1.71
C THR A 14 1.44 -3.77 -2.36
N GLY A 15 0.40 -2.93 -2.26
CA GLY A 15 0.44 -1.54 -2.72
C GLY A 15 1.45 -0.71 -1.95
N LEU A 16 1.51 -0.88 -0.64
CA LEU A 16 2.51 -0.24 0.22
C LEU A 16 3.93 -0.75 -0.09
N PHE A 17 4.12 -2.05 -0.29
CA PHE A 17 5.43 -2.59 -0.66
C PHE A 17 5.89 -2.12 -2.05
N THR A 18 4.96 -1.89 -2.97
CA THR A 18 5.26 -1.27 -4.27
C THR A 18 5.86 0.13 -4.12
N VAL A 19 5.39 0.92 -3.14
CA VAL A 19 5.98 2.23 -2.83
C VAL A 19 7.44 2.10 -2.39
N PHE A 20 7.74 1.09 -1.58
CA PHE A 20 9.11 0.82 -1.15
C PHE A 20 10.03 0.52 -2.34
N GLU A 21 9.65 -0.45 -3.19
CA GLU A 21 10.43 -0.83 -4.37
C GLU A 21 10.59 0.34 -5.37
N ALA A 22 9.52 1.09 -5.64
CA ALA A 22 9.58 2.29 -6.48
C ALA A 22 10.47 3.39 -5.87
N GLY A 23 10.47 3.50 -4.53
CA GLY A 23 11.33 4.42 -3.78
C GLY A 23 12.81 4.11 -3.94
N LEU A 24 13.20 2.83 -4.06
CA LEU A 24 14.58 2.43 -4.37
C LEU A 24 15.05 2.96 -5.74
N LEU A 25 14.11 3.12 -6.67
CA LEU A 25 14.33 3.70 -8.00
C LEU A 25 14.15 5.23 -8.03
N LYS A 26 13.95 5.87 -6.86
CA LYS A 26 13.70 7.32 -6.70
C LYS A 26 12.43 7.82 -7.39
N LEU A 27 11.45 6.95 -7.60
CA LEU A 27 10.16 7.30 -8.18
C LEU A 27 9.18 7.74 -7.09
N LYS A 28 8.44 8.81 -7.34
CA LYS A 28 7.37 9.29 -6.46
C LYS A 28 6.07 8.56 -6.77
N CYS A 29 5.39 8.14 -5.71
CA CYS A 29 4.13 7.44 -5.78
C CYS A 29 3.01 8.23 -5.09
N HIS A 30 1.81 8.19 -5.66
CA HIS A 30 0.57 8.47 -4.93
C HIS A 30 -0.25 7.19 -4.83
N LEU A 31 -0.92 7.02 -3.70
CA LEU A 31 -1.84 5.93 -3.45
C LEU A 31 -3.26 6.50 -3.37
N ILE A 32 -4.21 5.75 -3.91
CA ILE A 32 -5.64 5.99 -3.71
C ILE A 32 -6.28 4.71 -3.22
N ASP A 33 -7.12 4.82 -2.20
CA ASP A 33 -7.91 3.72 -1.68
C ASP A 33 -9.30 4.25 -1.32
N ALA A 34 -10.30 3.36 -1.36
CA ALA A 34 -11.64 3.66 -0.88
C ALA A 34 -11.72 3.58 0.66
N LEU A 35 -10.83 2.82 1.29
CA LEU A 35 -10.73 2.71 2.74
C LEU A 35 -10.12 3.96 3.36
N ALA A 36 -10.61 4.35 4.54
CA ALA A 36 -10.12 5.52 5.26
C ALA A 36 -8.71 5.33 5.86
N GLN A 37 -8.19 4.10 5.87
CA GLN A 37 -6.90 3.75 6.45
C GLN A 37 -6.12 2.78 5.54
N PRO A 38 -4.78 2.83 5.54
CA PRO A 38 -3.96 1.86 4.82
C PRO A 38 -4.00 0.48 5.49
N GLY A 39 -3.58 -0.54 4.74
CA GLY A 39 -3.48 -1.93 5.18
C GLY A 39 -4.48 -2.86 4.49
N GLY A 40 -5.46 -2.33 3.75
CA GLY A 40 -6.39 -3.12 2.94
C GLY A 40 -7.09 -4.21 3.76
N GLN A 41 -7.11 -5.44 3.24
CA GLN A 41 -7.74 -6.57 3.92
C GLN A 41 -7.18 -6.86 5.33
N LEU A 42 -5.88 -6.61 5.57
CA LEU A 42 -5.29 -6.84 6.88
C LEU A 42 -5.89 -5.89 7.91
N ALA A 43 -6.05 -4.62 7.56
CA ALA A 43 -6.63 -3.61 8.44
C ALA A 43 -8.15 -3.74 8.58
N GLU A 44 -8.85 -4.15 7.52
CA GLU A 44 -10.31 -4.18 7.48
C GLU A 44 -10.93 -5.51 7.96
N ILE A 45 -10.35 -6.65 7.58
CA ILE A 45 -11.00 -7.97 7.75
C ILE A 45 -10.44 -8.73 8.96
N TYR A 46 -9.13 -8.67 9.19
CA TYR A 46 -8.49 -9.44 10.26
C TYR A 46 -7.37 -8.71 11.01
N PRO A 47 -7.61 -7.48 11.51
CA PRO A 47 -6.59 -6.64 12.14
C PRO A 47 -6.00 -7.22 13.44
N LYS A 48 -6.67 -8.21 14.04
CA LYS A 48 -6.26 -8.84 15.30
C LYS A 48 -5.89 -10.31 15.15
N LYS A 49 -5.96 -10.88 13.94
CA LYS A 49 -5.57 -12.28 13.74
C LYS A 49 -4.07 -12.35 13.51
N PRO A 50 -3.36 -13.30 14.14
CA PRO A 50 -1.96 -13.51 13.86
C PRO A 50 -1.76 -13.99 12.42
N ILE A 51 -0.68 -13.52 11.79
CA ILE A 51 -0.18 -13.94 10.48
C ILE A 51 1.15 -14.63 10.74
N TYR A 52 1.35 -15.83 10.20
CA TYR A 52 2.46 -16.72 10.59
C TYR A 52 3.50 -16.95 9.49
N ASP A 53 3.30 -16.35 8.32
CA ASP A 53 4.00 -16.66 7.07
C ASP A 53 4.52 -15.41 6.35
N ILE A 54 4.78 -14.33 7.07
CA ILE A 54 5.54 -13.19 6.55
C ILE A 54 7.04 -13.45 6.78
N PRO A 55 7.87 -13.57 5.72
CA PRO A 55 9.31 -13.79 5.85
C PRO A 55 10.08 -12.65 6.50
#